data_AF-A0A9R1PJN1-F1
#
_entry.id   AF-A0A9R1PJN1-F1
#
_cell.length_a   1.000
_cell.length_b   1.000
_cell.length_c   1.000
_cell.angle_alpha   90.00
_cell.angle_beta   90.00
_cell.angle_gamma   90.00
#
_symmetry.space_group_name_H-M   'P 1'
#
loop_
_entity.id
_entity.type
_entity.pdbx_description
1 polymer ?
#
loop_
_entity_poly.entity_id
_entity_poly.type
_entity_poly.pdbx_seq_one_letter_code
_entity_poly.pdbx_strand_id
1 'polypeptide(L)'
;MSRSGGGGRGRQQPEAESAAVPVPGPCASTHRALAECHRRAARGPLQPEVPCRHLNRALAECVVNMCCPGETDAVRTLCGSSGTALKRSQCERARIDLSLCLEAHT
;
A
#
# COMPACT_ATOMS: atom_id res chain seq x y z
N MET A 1 53.25 -3.63 32.51
CA MET A 1 51.98 -4.38 32.37
C MET A 1 50.96 -3.42 31.77
N SER A 2 50.53 -3.72 30.55
CA SER A 2 49.56 -2.96 29.76
C SER A 2 48.16 -3.05 30.36
N ARG A 3 47.35 -2.00 30.21
CA ARG A 3 45.93 -2.09 29.79
C ARG A 3 45.35 -0.70 29.53
N SER A 4 45.11 -0.45 28.25
CA SER A 4 44.29 0.61 27.69
C SER A 4 42.87 0.54 28.24
N GLY A 5 42.36 1.66 28.76
CA GLY A 5 40.94 1.83 29.08
C GLY A 5 40.17 2.15 27.80
N GLY A 6 39.38 1.20 27.33
CA GLY A 6 38.58 1.31 26.11
C GLY A 6 37.47 2.34 26.24
N GLY A 7 37.50 3.34 25.35
CA GLY A 7 36.34 4.15 25.01
C GLY A 7 35.39 3.34 24.12
N GLY A 8 34.11 3.40 24.43
CA GLY A 8 33.05 2.78 23.64
C GLY A 8 31.72 3.42 23.99
N ARG A 9 31.51 4.66 23.52
CA ARG A 9 30.18 5.27 23.51
C ARG A 9 29.32 4.45 22.55
N GLY A 10 28.44 3.63 23.12
CA GLY A 10 27.38 2.94 22.40
C GLY A 10 26.56 3.97 21.64
N ARG A 11 26.82 4.04 20.34
CA ARG A 11 26.10 4.84 19.37
C ARG A 11 24.69 4.23 19.31
N GLN A 12 23.73 4.88 19.97
CA GLN A 12 22.32 4.58 19.78
C GLN A 12 22.04 4.77 18.29
N GLN A 13 21.87 3.65 17.57
CA GLN A 13 21.31 3.69 16.23
C GLN A 13 19.86 4.16 16.36
N PRO A 14 19.44 5.22 15.67
CA PRO A 14 18.03 5.45 15.44
C PRO A 14 17.57 4.26 14.60
N GLU A 15 16.76 3.40 15.21
CA GLU A 15 16.04 2.36 14.52
C GLU A 15 15.32 3.01 13.35
N ALA A 16 15.48 2.42 12.17
CA ALA A 16 14.89 2.92 10.95
C ALA A 16 13.42 3.24 11.20
N GLU A 17 13.10 4.54 11.23
CA GLU A 17 11.76 5.04 11.04
C GLU A 17 11.39 4.62 9.63
N SER A 18 10.92 3.38 9.53
CA SER A 18 10.33 2.81 8.34
C SER A 18 9.36 3.86 7.87
N ALA A 19 9.64 4.45 6.71
CA ALA A 19 8.85 5.52 6.11
C ALA A 19 7.46 4.95 5.84
N ALA A 20 6.64 4.92 6.90
CA ALA A 20 5.30 4.40 6.86
C ALA A 20 4.54 5.43 6.04
N VAL A 21 4.26 5.07 4.79
CA VAL A 21 3.46 5.88 3.89
C VAL A 21 2.21 6.30 4.66
N PRO A 22 1.97 7.60 4.87
CA PRO A 22 0.85 8.06 5.67
C PRO A 22 -0.44 7.58 5.00
N VAL A 23 -1.13 6.65 5.67
CA VAL A 23 -2.40 6.12 5.16
C VAL A 23 -3.48 7.17 5.36
N PRO A 24 -4.23 7.56 4.31
CA PRO A 24 -5.33 8.51 4.45
C PRO A 24 -6.31 8.10 5.55
N GLY A 25 -6.83 9.08 6.30
CA GLY A 25 -7.75 8.85 7.42
C GLY A 25 -8.89 7.85 7.15
N PRO A 26 -9.59 7.92 5.99
CA PRO A 26 -10.64 6.96 5.63
C PRO A 26 -10.17 5.50 5.49
N CYS A 27 -8.89 5.27 5.21
CA CYS A 27 -8.29 3.95 5.04
C CYS A 27 -7.64 3.41 6.34
N ALA A 28 -7.63 4.21 7.41
CA ALA A 28 -6.91 3.88 8.64
C ALA A 28 -7.48 2.67 9.39
N SER A 29 -8.79 2.39 9.27
CA SER A 29 -9.41 1.20 9.87
C SER A 29 -8.94 -0.09 9.17
N THR A 30 -8.96 -0.10 7.84
CA THR A 30 -8.49 -1.21 7.01
C THR A 30 -6.99 -1.45 7.20
N HIS A 31 -6.19 -0.38 7.30
CA HIS A 31 -4.77 -0.48 7.61
C HIS A 31 -4.50 -1.13 8.98
N ARG A 32 -5.25 -0.72 10.02
CA ARG A 32 -5.16 -1.33 11.36
C ARG A 32 -5.56 -2.81 11.34
N ALA A 33 -6.61 -3.17 10.61
CA ALA A 33 -7.03 -4.56 10.46
C ALA A 33 -5.96 -5.40 9.75
N LEU A 34 -5.33 -4.86 8.68
CA LEU A 34 -4.24 -5.53 7.97
C LEU A 34 -3.02 -5.73 8.88
N ALA A 35 -2.62 -4.70 9.62
CA ALA A 35 -1.51 -4.80 10.57
C ALA A 35 -1.78 -5.88 11.63
N GLU A 36 -2.99 -5.94 12.17
CA GLU A 36 -3.37 -7.00 13.12
C GLU A 36 -3.36 -8.39 12.48
N CYS A 37 -3.84 -8.51 11.23
CA CYS A 37 -3.78 -9.77 10.49
C CYS A 37 -2.33 -10.24 10.30
N HIS A 38 -1.41 -9.36 9.89
CA HIS A 38 0.00 -9.69 9.75
C HIS A 38 0.63 -10.12 11.09
N ARG A 39 0.32 -9.44 12.19
CA ARG A 39 0.79 -9.83 13.53
C ARG A 39 0.34 -11.24 13.92
N ARG A 40 -0.90 -11.62 13.60
CA ARG A 40 -1.42 -12.97 13.87
C ARG A 40 -0.82 -14.01 12.93
N ALA A 41 -0.73 -13.68 11.65
CA ALA A 41 -0.24 -14.59 10.62
C ALA A 41 1.26 -14.88 10.74
N ALA A 42 2.06 -13.94 11.26
CA ALA A 42 3.48 -14.15 11.57
C ALA A 42 3.74 -15.30 12.57
N ARG A 43 2.70 -15.77 13.28
CA ARG A 43 2.76 -16.92 14.19
C ARG A 43 2.28 -18.23 13.55
N GLY A 44 1.79 -18.17 12.31
CA GLY A 44 1.23 -19.30 11.59
C GLY A 44 2.24 -19.98 10.65
N PRO A 45 1.86 -21.12 10.06
CA PRO A 45 2.73 -21.86 9.14
C PRO A 45 2.77 -21.27 7.72
N LEU A 46 1.88 -20.31 7.41
CA LEU A 46 1.78 -19.66 6.10
C LEU A 46 2.36 -18.26 6.16
N GLN A 47 2.87 -17.79 5.03
CA GLN A 47 3.32 -16.41 4.89
C GLN A 47 2.17 -15.42 5.14
N PRO A 48 2.39 -14.30 5.87
CA PRO A 48 1.33 -13.36 6.27
C PRO A 48 0.46 -12.83 5.13
N GLU A 49 1.02 -12.72 3.93
CA GLU A 49 0.35 -12.18 2.75
C GLU A 49 -0.80 -13.08 2.28
N VAL A 50 -0.71 -14.39 2.53
CA VAL A 50 -1.73 -15.36 2.10
C VAL A 50 -3.05 -15.18 2.87
N PRO A 51 -3.10 -15.29 4.21
CA PRO A 51 -4.33 -15.07 4.96
C PRO A 51 -4.80 -13.61 4.91
N CYS A 52 -3.88 -12.65 4.76
CA CYS A 52 -4.19 -11.23 4.80
C CYS A 52 -4.45 -10.60 3.43
N ARG A 53 -4.43 -11.38 2.34
CA ARG A 53 -4.57 -10.91 0.95
C ARG A 53 -5.79 -10.01 0.73
N HIS A 54 -6.93 -10.35 1.33
CA HIS A 54 -8.18 -9.60 1.18
C HIS A 54 -8.10 -8.20 1.83
N LEU A 55 -7.48 -8.09 3.01
CA LEU A 55 -7.24 -6.81 3.69
C LEU A 55 -6.20 -5.98 2.95
N ASN A 56 -5.16 -6.63 2.42
CA ASN A 56 -4.15 -5.94 1.61
C ASN A 56 -4.77 -5.33 0.36
N ARG A 57 -5.60 -6.10 -0.35
CA ARG A 57 -6.36 -5.61 -1.50
C ARG A 57 -7.30 -4.47 -1.13
N ALA A 58 -8.07 -4.61 -0.05
CA ALA A 58 -9.01 -3.59 0.40
C ALA A 58 -8.29 -2.28 0.78
N LEU A 59 -7.11 -2.36 1.40
CA LEU A 59 -6.30 -1.19 1.72
C LEU A 59 -5.80 -0.51 0.45
N ALA A 60 -5.25 -1.28 -0.49
CA ALA A 60 -4.78 -0.75 -1.77
C ALA A 60 -5.90 -0.04 -2.54
N GLU A 61 -7.08 -0.67 -2.65
CA GLU A 61 -8.25 -0.07 -3.30
C GLU A 61 -8.70 1.21 -2.60
N CYS A 62 -8.67 1.26 -1.26
CA CYS A 62 -9.01 2.46 -0.50
C CYS A 62 -8.02 3.61 -0.77
N VAL A 63 -6.72 3.33 -0.72
CA VAL A 63 -5.67 4.35 -0.93
C VAL A 63 -5.76 4.90 -2.36
N VAL A 64 -5.85 4.04 -3.38
CA VAL A 64 -5.99 4.45 -4.78
C VAL A 64 -7.23 5.34 -4.99
N ASN A 65 -8.37 4.95 -4.40
CA ASN A 65 -9.60 5.73 -4.49
C ASN A 65 -9.50 7.08 -3.75
N MET A 66 -8.70 7.17 -2.70
CA MET A 66 -8.47 8.43 -1.96
C MET A 66 -7.53 9.39 -2.72
N CYS A 67 -6.52 8.86 -3.42
CA CYS A 67 -5.62 9.68 -4.23
C CYS A 67 -6.30 10.15 -5.52
N CYS A 68 -6.93 9.23 -6.25
CA CYS A 68 -7.45 9.46 -7.61
C CYS A 68 -8.92 9.03 -7.72
N PRO A 69 -9.86 9.69 -7.02
CA PRO A 69 -11.25 9.26 -6.97
C PRO A 69 -11.94 9.27 -8.33
N GLY A 70 -11.70 10.31 -9.15
CA GLY A 70 -12.32 10.47 -10.46
C GLY A 70 -11.83 9.42 -11.47
N GLU A 71 -10.52 9.20 -11.53
CA GLU A 71 -9.89 8.22 -12.41
C GLU A 71 -10.25 6.80 -11.98
N THR A 72 -10.31 6.54 -10.67
CA THR A 72 -10.76 5.25 -10.12
C THR A 72 -12.20 4.94 -10.51
N ASP A 73 -13.11 5.92 -10.41
CA ASP A 73 -14.52 5.75 -10.79
C ASP A 73 -14.69 5.56 -12.31
N ALA A 74 -13.92 6.29 -13.12
CA ALA A 74 -13.88 6.13 -14.56
C ALA A 74 -13.45 4.70 -14.95
N VAL A 75 -12.40 4.16 -14.31
CA VAL A 75 -11.97 2.77 -14.52
C VAL A 75 -13.07 1.79 -14.13
N ARG A 76 -13.72 1.96 -12.97
CA ARG A 76 -14.82 1.08 -12.53
C ARG A 76 -15.98 1.05 -13.53
N THR A 77 -16.35 2.22 -14.05
CA THR A 77 -17.46 2.38 -14.99
C THR A 77 -17.13 1.83 -16.38
N LEU A 78 -15.94 2.14 -16.90
CA LEU A 78 -15.57 1.85 -18.29
C LEU A 78 -14.98 0.45 -18.47
N CYS A 79 -14.26 -0.06 -17.48
CA CYS A 79 -13.57 -1.36 -17.57
C CYS A 79 -14.37 -2.55 -17.04
N GLY A 80 -15.59 -2.35 -16.53
CA GLY A 80 -16.42 -3.41 -15.95
C GLY A 80 -16.98 -4.42 -16.94
N SER A 81 -16.89 -4.18 -18.26
CA SER A 81 -17.29 -5.15 -19.28
C SER A 81 -16.45 -5.06 -20.55
N SER A 82 -16.30 -6.19 -21.25
CA SER A 82 -15.52 -6.29 -22.50
C SER A 82 -16.11 -5.53 -23.70
N GLY A 83 -17.24 -4.84 -23.51
CA GLY A 83 -18.21 -4.32 -24.49
C GLY A 83 -17.76 -4.03 -25.92
N THR A 84 -18.02 -2.81 -26.42
CA THR A 84 -17.69 -2.44 -27.81
C THR A 84 -16.22 -2.06 -27.94
N ALA A 85 -15.73 -1.96 -29.19
CA ALA A 85 -14.39 -1.44 -29.45
C ALA A 85 -14.17 -0.05 -28.81
N LEU A 86 -15.20 0.80 -28.82
CA LEU A 86 -15.19 2.10 -28.14
C LEU A 86 -15.09 1.98 -26.62
N LYS A 87 -15.84 1.08 -25.97
CA LYS A 87 -15.70 0.87 -24.52
C LYS A 87 -14.31 0.40 -24.14
N ARG A 88 -13.68 -0.45 -24.97
CA ARG A 88 -12.30 -0.91 -24.73
C ARG A 88 -11.29 0.24 -24.81
N SER A 89 -11.38 1.11 -25.83
CA SER A 89 -10.48 2.27 -25.93
C SER A 89 -10.70 3.29 -24.80
N GLN A 90 -11.95 3.48 -24.36
CA GLN A 90 -12.27 4.30 -23.20
C GLN A 90 -11.71 3.73 -21.90
N CYS A 91 -11.83 2.42 -21.68
CA CYS A 91 -11.22 1.75 -20.53
C CYS A 91 -9.68 1.86 -20.56
N GLU A 92 -9.06 1.70 -21.73
CA GLU A 92 -7.61 1.87 -21.88
C GLU A 92 -7.17 3.28 -21.50
N ARG A 93 -7.86 4.31 -22.00
CA ARG A 93 -7.59 5.70 -21.62
C ARG A 93 -7.78 5.94 -20.13
N ALA A 94 -8.89 5.48 -19.55
CA ALA A 94 -9.14 5.63 -18.11
C ALA A 94 -8.04 4.99 -17.24
N ARG A 95 -7.46 3.86 -17.68
CA ARG A 95 -6.31 3.25 -16.98
C ARG A 95 -5.05 4.09 -17.08
N ILE A 96 -4.79 4.70 -18.25
CA ILE A 96 -3.65 5.62 -18.43
C ILE A 96 -3.83 6.84 -17.51
N ASP A 97 -5.02 7.44 -17.50
CA ASP A 97 -5.33 8.60 -16.67
C ASP A 97 -5.14 8.28 -15.17
N LEU A 98 -5.59 7.10 -14.72
CA LEU A 98 -5.35 6.63 -13.35
C LEU A 98 -3.86 6.49 -13.02
N SER A 99 -3.07 5.88 -13.93
CA SER A 99 -1.62 5.75 -13.74
C SER A 99 -0.94 7.11 -13.61
N LEU A 100 -1.28 8.07 -14.49
CA LEU A 100 -0.73 9.43 -14.45
C LEU A 100 -1.11 10.16 -13.16
N CYS A 101 -2.35 10.00 -12.69
CA CYS A 101 -2.76 10.58 -11.40
C CYS A 101 -1.94 9.98 -10.25
N LEU A 102 -1.75 8.65 -10.21
CA LEU A 102 -0.97 8.00 -9.16
C LEU A 102 0.51 8.43 -9.18
N GLU A 103 1.11 8.57 -10.35
CA GLU A 103 2.49 9.09 -10.51
C GLU A 103 2.64 10.52 -9.97
N ALA A 104 1.60 11.34 -10.02
CA ALA A 104 1.62 12.68 -9.41
C ALA A 104 1.61 12.66 -7.86
N HIS A 105 1.34 11.50 -7.25
CA HIS A 105 1.32 11.30 -5.80
C HIS A 105 2.53 10.51 -5.26
N THR A 106 3.47 10.09 -6.11
CA THR A 106 4.74 9.43 -5.72
C THR A 106 5.87 10.42 -5.54
#